data_AF-A0AAU2YPL3-F1
#
_entry.id   AF-A0AAU2YPL3-F1
#
_cell.length_a   1.000
_cell.length_b   1.000
_cell.length_c   1.000
_cell.angle_alpha   90.00
_cell.angle_beta   90.00
_cell.angle_gamma   90.00
#
_symmetry.space_group_name_H-M   'P 1'
#
loop_
_entity.id
_entity.type
_entity.pdbx_description
1 polymer ?
#
loop_
_entity_poly.entity_id
_entity_poly.type
_entity_poly.pdbx_seq_one_letter_code
_entity_poly.pdbx_strand_id
1 'polypeptide(L)' 'MAVRLTLVSGERTGMASLWESGAASLLFIDTGTEHTWQDDLVLTSEHDLPRILAPLVKLVEAATDDR' A
#
# COMPACT_ATOMS: atom_id res chain seq x y z
N MET A 1 14.05 1.72 -13.26
CA MET A 1 12.62 1.47 -13.55
C MET A 1 11.84 1.39 -12.25
N ALA A 2 10.52 1.61 -12.26
CA ALA A 2 9.66 1.41 -11.08
C ALA A 2 8.45 0.54 -11.43
N VAL A 3 8.10 -0.39 -10.55
CA VAL A 3 6.88 -1.21 -10.61
C VAL A 3 5.88 -0.61 -9.64
N ARG A 4 4.62 -0.46 -10.06
CA ARG A 4 3.55 0.08 -9.21
C ARG A 4 2.42 -0.92 -9.09
N LEU A 5 2.06 -1.23 -7.86
CA LEU A 5 0.85 -1.98 -7.52
C LEU A 5 -0.21 -0.99 -7.01
N THR A 6 -1.46 -1.18 -7.40
CA THR A 6 -2.59 -0.39 -6.92
C THR A 6 -3.73 -1.32 -6.51
N LEU A 7 -4.22 -1.13 -5.30
CA LEU A 7 -5.31 -1.85 -4.67
C LEU A 7 -6.46 -0.85 -4.48
N VAL A 8 -7.68 -1.19 -4.89
CA VAL A 8 -8.84 -0.30 -4.76
C VAL A 8 -10.00 -1.08 -4.16
N SER A 9 -10.64 -0.51 -3.15
CA SER A 9 -11.83 -1.06 -2.50
C SER A 9 -12.76 0.08 -2.07
N GLY A 10 -13.85 0.30 -2.81
CA GLY A 10 -14.77 1.41 -2.56
C GLY A 10 -14.05 2.78 -2.62
N GLU A 11 -14.15 3.54 -1.54
CA GLU A 11 -13.55 4.87 -1.37
C GLU A 11 -12.06 4.85 -1.00
N ARG A 12 -11.50 3.63 -0.85
CA ARG A 12 -10.13 3.40 -0.37
C ARG A 12 -9.23 2.96 -1.51
N THR A 13 -8.08 3.59 -1.61
CA THR A 13 -7.03 3.30 -2.58
C THR A 13 -5.70 3.12 -1.88
N GLY A 14 -5.08 1.97 -2.08
CA GLY A 14 -3.73 1.66 -1.68
C GLY A 14 -2.79 1.59 -2.88
N MET A 15 -1.59 2.15 -2.76
CA MET A 15 -0.58 2.18 -3.80
C MET A 15 0.77 1.81 -3.22
N ALA A 16 1.48 0.91 -3.90
CA ALA A 16 2.88 0.62 -3.63
C ALA A 16 3.70 0.90 -4.89
N SER A 17 4.71 1.75 -4.78
CA SER A 17 5.69 1.99 -5.85
C SER A 17 7.03 1.43 -5.40
N LEU A 18 7.64 0.58 -6.23
CA LEU A 18 8.92 -0.08 -5.97
C LEU A 18 9.90 0.27 -7.08
N TRP A 19 11.07 0.77 -6.72
CA TRP A 19 12.16 1.06 -7.64
C TRP A 19 13.18 -0.09 -7.66
N GLU A 20 13.93 -0.22 -8.77
CA GLU A 20 15.01 -1.22 -8.90
C GLU A 20 16.09 -1.13 -7.81
N SER A 21 16.24 0.04 -7.17
CA SER A 21 17.14 0.23 -6.03
C SER A 21 16.67 -0.43 -4.73
N GLY A 22 15.46 -1.01 -4.72
CA GLY A 22 14.80 -1.51 -3.52
C GLY A 22 14.06 -0.44 -2.73
N ALA A 23 14.18 0.85 -3.09
CA ALA A 23 13.33 1.87 -2.49
C ALA A 23 11.85 1.54 -2.75
N ALA A 24 10.99 1.78 -1.78
CA ALA A 24 9.56 1.60 -1.86
C ALA A 24 8.83 2.76 -1.20
N SER A 25 7.69 3.13 -1.77
CA SER A 25 6.80 4.14 -1.23
C SER A 25 5.37 3.61 -1.24
N LEU A 26 4.73 3.69 -0.08
CA LEU A 26 3.38 3.22 0.17
C LEU A 26 2.48 4.42 0.40
N LEU A 27 1.33 4.46 -0.27
CA LEU A 27 0.33 5.50 -0.08
C LEU A 27 -1.04 4.85 0.05
N PHE A 28 -1.77 5.23 1.09
CA PHE A 28 -3.16 4.89 1.30
C PHE A 28 -4.00 6.17 1.40
N ILE A 29 -5.12 6.18 0.69
CA ILE A 29 -6.10 7.26 0.69
C ILE A 29 -7.46 6.64 0.92
N ASP A 30 -8.16 7.09 1.96
CA ASP A 30 -9.58 6.83 2.19
C ASP A 30 -10.35 8.14 2.00
N THR A 31 -11.07 8.24 0.89
CA THR A 31 -11.87 9.43 0.58
C THR A 31 -13.17 9.51 1.39
N GLY A 32 -13.64 8.39 1.95
CA GLY A 32 -14.83 8.35 2.80
C GLY A 32 -14.60 8.94 4.18
N THR A 33 -13.36 8.84 4.68
CA THR A 33 -12.96 9.35 5.99
C THR A 33 -11.96 10.51 5.92
N GLU A 34 -11.63 10.97 4.70
CA GLU A 34 -10.57 11.96 4.43
C GLU A 34 -9.21 11.58 5.05
N HIS A 35 -8.99 10.28 5.30
CA HIS A 35 -7.78 9.78 5.92
C HIS A 35 -6.71 9.50 4.85
N THR A 36 -5.49 9.96 5.10
CA THR A 36 -4.32 9.63 4.28
C THR A 36 -3.22 9.07 5.15
N TRP A 37 -2.62 7.97 4.72
CA TRP A 37 -1.45 7.36 5.34
C TRP A 37 -0.37 7.13 4.29
N GLN A 38 0.88 7.41 4.62
CA GLN A 38 2.02 7.25 3.73
C GLN A 38 3.21 6.71 4.52
N ASP A 39 4.00 5.86 3.87
CA ASP A 39 5.25 5.34 4.43
C ASP A 39 6.29 5.10 3.32
N ASP A 40 7.57 5.28 3.66
CA ASP A 40 8.69 5.10 2.75
C ASP A 40 9.66 4.08 3.34
N LEU A 41 10.02 3.07 2.54
CA LEU A 41 10.71 1.87 3.00
C LEU A 41 11.81 1.51 2.01
N VAL A 42 12.75 0.66 2.44
CA VAL A 42 13.78 0.09 1.57
C VAL A 42 13.74 -1.42 1.71
N LEU A 43 13.46 -2.12 0.61
CA LEU A 43 13.56 -3.57 0.50
C LEU A 43 15.04 -3.96 0.46
N THR A 44 15.42 -4.88 1.33
CA THR A 44 16.75 -5.50 1.31
C THR A 44 16.73 -6.81 0.54
N SER A 45 15.54 -7.40 0.37
CA SER A 45 15.28 -8.64 -0.36
C SER A 45 13.84 -8.65 -0.89
N GLU A 46 13.59 -9.42 -1.94
CA GLU A 46 12.23 -9.72 -2.42
C GLU A 46 11.37 -10.37 -1.34
N HIS A 47 11.97 -11.06 -0.37
CA HIS A 47 11.26 -11.65 0.77
C HIS A 47 10.63 -10.60 1.70
N ASP A 48 11.04 -9.34 1.63
CA ASP A 48 10.44 -8.27 2.44
C ASP A 48 9.10 -7.78 1.84
N LEU A 49 8.79 -8.11 0.57
CA LEU A 49 7.59 -7.65 -0.14
C LEU A 49 6.28 -7.95 0.59
N PRO A 50 5.98 -9.20 1.03
CA PRO A 50 4.72 -9.50 1.67
C PRO A 50 4.53 -8.70 2.97
N ARG A 51 5.60 -8.51 3.73
CA ARG A 51 5.57 -7.75 4.99
C ARG A 51 5.31 -6.27 4.75
N ILE A 52 5.88 -5.71 3.69
CA ILE A 52 5.75 -4.31 3.31
C ILE A 52 4.37 -4.01 2.72
N LEU A 53 3.80 -4.97 1.97
CA LEU A 53 2.47 -4.81 1.38
C LEU A 53 1.32 -5.10 2.36
N ALA A 54 1.56 -5.88 3.42
CA ALA A 54 0.52 -6.26 4.39
C ALA A 54 -0.24 -5.07 5.03
N PRO A 55 0.41 -3.95 5.43
CA PRO A 55 -0.31 -2.78 5.94
C PRO A 55 -1.28 -2.19 4.91
N LEU A 56 -0.85 -2.04 3.66
CA LEU A 56 -1.70 -1.54 2.57
C LEU A 56 -2.90 -2.44 2.32
N VAL A 57 -2.67 -3.76 2.28
CA VAL A 57 -3.74 -4.75 2.12
C VAL A 57 -4.75 -4.61 3.26
N LYS A 58 -4.30 -4.56 4.52
CA LYS A 58 -5.19 -4.38 5.69
C LYS A 58 -6.01 -3.09 5.64
N LEU A 59 -5.39 -1.97 5.28
CA LEU A 59 -6.07 -0.67 5.21
C LEU A 59 -7.15 -0.66 4.12
N VAL A 60 -6.88 -1.33 2.99
CA VAL A 60 -7.86 -1.48 1.89
C VAL A 60 -8.95 -2.52 2.24
N GLU A 61 -8.60 -3.62 2.91
CA GLU A 61 -9.50 -4.72 3.31
C GLU A 61 -10.36 -4.41 4.53
N ALA A 62 -10.01 -3.44 5.39
CA ALA A 62 -10.87 -3.01 6.49
C ALA A 62 -12.27 -2.53 6.03
N ALA A 63 -12.56 -2.53 4.72
CA ALA A 63 -13.87 -2.22 4.13
C ALA A 63 -14.79 -3.44 4.06
N THR A 64 -14.24 -4.66 4.18
CA THR A 64 -15.00 -5.91 4.05
C THR A 64 -15.58 -6.44 5.35
N ASP A 65 -15.11 -5.97 6.52
CA ASP A 65 -15.60 -6.40 7.85
C ASP A 65 -16.82 -5.60 8.35
N ASP A 66 -17.24 -4.56 7.61
CA ASP A 66 -18.36 -3.67 7.98
C ASP A 66 -19.68 -4.01 7.25
N ARG A 67 -19.87 -5.28 6.84
CA ARG A 67 -21.12 -5.77 6.20
C ARG A 67 -21.75 -6.95 6.91
#